data_AF-A0A6I7Q247-F1
#
_entry.id   AF-A0A6I7Q247-F1
#
_cell.length_a   1.000
_cell.length_b   1.000
_cell.length_c   1.000
_cell.angle_alpha   90.00
_cell.angle_beta   90.00
_cell.angle_gamma   90.00
#
_symmetry.space_group_name_H-M   'P 1'
#
loop_
_entity.id
_entity.type
_entity.pdbx_description
1 polymer ?
#
loop_
_entity_poly.entity_id
_entity_poly.type
_entity_poly.pdbx_seq_one_letter_code
_entity_poly.pdbx_strand_id
1 'polypeptide(L)'
;MKRMSTTTFKRVGDNGQISIGKEWAGKLVQVVSSSVGVEIIPGEFIPESQKIFYTKEAQEQLVAFDQWASKKPAKKSDLKALKKKLGG
;
A
#
# COMPACT_ATOMS: atom_id res chain seq x y z
N MET A 1 1.29 -23.76 -6.91
CA MET A 1 2.70 -23.49 -7.32
C MET A 1 3.58 -23.59 -6.10
N LYS A 2 4.55 -24.51 -6.07
CA LYS A 2 5.43 -24.75 -4.91
C LYS A 2 6.47 -23.62 -4.87
N ARG A 3 6.45 -22.75 -3.86
CA ARG A 3 7.51 -21.76 -3.67
C ARG A 3 8.80 -22.53 -3.37
N MET A 4 9.80 -22.41 -4.24
CA MET A 4 11.14 -22.90 -3.96
C MET A 4 11.78 -21.92 -2.97
N SER A 5 12.01 -22.36 -1.74
CA SER A 5 12.72 -21.59 -0.72
C SER A 5 14.15 -22.08 -0.63
N THR A 6 15.11 -21.20 -0.88
CA THR A 6 16.54 -21.47 -0.65
C THR A 6 16.93 -20.85 0.70
N THR A 7 17.43 -21.67 1.62
CA THR A 7 17.90 -21.22 2.93
C THR A 7 19.41 -21.05 2.90
N THR A 8 19.90 -19.86 3.24
CA THR A 8 21.33 -19.53 3.25
C THR A 8 21.69 -18.90 4.59
N PHE A 9 22.76 -19.38 5.22
CA PHE A 9 23.30 -18.76 6.43
C PHE A 9 24.13 -17.53 6.08
N LYS A 10 23.89 -16.43 6.79
CA LYS A 10 24.65 -15.19 6.64
C LYS A 10 25.10 -14.70 8.01
N ARG A 11 26.31 -14.14 8.05
CA ARG A 11 26.88 -13.54 9.26
C ARG A 11 26.47 -12.08 9.34
N VAL A 12 26.11 -11.63 10.54
CA VAL A 12 25.94 -10.21 10.86
C VAL A 12 27.32 -9.59 11.04
N GLY A 13 27.59 -8.47 10.38
CA GLY A 13 28.85 -7.75 10.52
C GLY A 13 29.01 -7.16 11.91
N ASP A 14 30.24 -6.81 12.30
CA ASP A 14 30.54 -6.26 13.62
C ASP A 14 29.85 -4.91 13.88
N ASN A 15 29.40 -4.24 12.82
CA ASN A 15 28.59 -3.02 12.86
C ASN A 15 27.07 -3.27 12.95
N GLY A 16 26.64 -4.53 13.12
CA GLY A 16 25.23 -4.92 13.22
C GLY A 16 24.47 -5.01 11.90
N GLN A 17 25.14 -4.90 10.74
CA GLN A 17 24.49 -4.96 9.43
C GLN A 17 24.47 -6.39 8.84
N ILE A 18 23.40 -6.73 8.12
CA ILE A 18 23.26 -8.00 7.40
C ILE A 18 22.84 -7.76 5.94
N SER A 19 23.60 -8.33 5.01
CA SER A 19 23.33 -8.20 3.57
C SER A 19 22.37 -9.28 3.11
N ILE A 20 21.09 -8.98 2.97
CA ILE A 20 20.06 -9.96 2.56
C ILE A 20 20.12 -10.30 1.06
N GLY A 21 20.49 -9.35 0.19
CA GLY A 21 20.65 -9.57 -1.24
C GLY A 21 20.37 -8.29 -2.05
N LYS A 22 20.88 -8.22 -3.29
CA LYS A 22 20.68 -7.04 -4.16
C LYS A 22 19.22 -6.89 -4.62
N GLU A 23 18.48 -7.99 -4.67
CA GLU A 23 17.07 -8.05 -5.00
C GLU A 23 16.16 -7.35 -3.96
N TRP A 24 16.71 -7.04 -2.78
CA TRP A 24 16.07 -6.29 -1.71
C TRP A 24 16.60 -4.85 -1.56
N ALA A 25 17.58 -4.46 -2.37
CA ALA A 25 18.13 -3.11 -2.30
C ALA A 25 17.03 -2.06 -2.55
N GLY A 26 16.93 -1.08 -1.65
CA GLY A 26 15.94 0.00 -1.72
C GLY A 26 14.51 -0.36 -1.30
N LYS A 27 14.24 -1.63 -0.96
CA LYS A 27 12.92 -2.03 -0.43
C LYS A 27 12.86 -1.81 1.07
N LEU A 28 11.71 -1.36 1.56
CA LEU A 28 11.41 -1.38 2.99
C LEU A 28 11.06 -2.81 3.41
N VAL A 29 11.52 -3.18 4.60
CA VAL A 29 11.23 -4.47 5.22
C VAL A 29 10.87 -4.24 6.67
N GLN A 30 9.99 -5.07 7.20
CA GLN A 30 9.67 -5.07 8.61
C GLN A 30 10.72 -5.90 9.36
N VAL A 31 11.32 -5.31 10.38
CA VAL A 31 12.25 -6.00 11.29
C VAL A 31 11.55 -6.17 12.63
N VAL A 32 11.33 -7.43 13.03
CA VAL A 32 10.70 -7.77 14.31
C VAL A 32 11.76 -8.34 15.23
N SER A 33 12.05 -7.63 16.32
CA SER A 33 12.99 -8.06 17.36
C SER A 33 12.22 -8.65 18.53
N SER A 34 12.59 -9.87 18.94
CA SER A 34 11.97 -10.59 20.05
C SER A 34 13.02 -11.26 20.93
N SER A 35 12.60 -11.90 22.03
CA SER A 35 13.50 -12.64 22.91
C SER A 35 14.11 -13.89 22.25
N VAL A 36 13.54 -14.37 21.15
CA VAL A 36 13.99 -15.58 20.44
C VAL A 36 14.81 -15.27 19.19
N GLY A 37 14.90 -14.00 18.79
CA GLY A 37 15.70 -13.57 17.64
C GLY A 37 15.09 -12.41 16.87
N VAL A 38 15.57 -12.25 15.64
CA VAL A 38 15.17 -11.20 14.71
C VAL A 38 14.55 -11.84 13.46
N GLU A 39 13.36 -11.38 13.09
CA GLU A 39 12.69 -11.76 11.85
C GLU A 39 12.65 -10.57 10.88
N ILE A 40 12.95 -10.83 9.61
CA ILE A 40 12.86 -9.84 8.53
C ILE A 40 11.77 -10.29 7.57
N ILE A 41 10.72 -9.47 7.45
CA ILE A 41 9.52 -9.80 6.68
C ILE A 41 9.34 -8.75 5.57
N PRO A 42 9.01 -9.16 4.33
CA PRO A 42 8.53 -8.20 3.33
C PRO A 42 7.30 -7.46 3.88
N GLY A 43 7.36 -6.13 3.90
CA GLY A 43 6.26 -5.31 4.36
C GLY A 43 6.24 -3.99 3.63
N GLU A 44 5.04 -3.46 3.42
CA GLU A 44 4.85 -2.09 2.97
C GLU A 44 4.71 -1.20 4.20
N PHE A 45 5.50 -0.12 4.24
CA PHE A 45 5.32 0.92 5.23
C PHE A 45 4.15 1.79 4.80
N ILE A 46 3.06 1.75 5.56
CA ILE A 46 1.89 2.61 5.36
C ILE A 46 2.05 3.85 6.24
N PRO A 47 2.26 5.05 5.67
CA PRO A 47 2.31 6.28 6.45
C PRO A 47 1.01 6.51 7.23
N GLU A 48 1.10 7.19 8.38
CA GLU A 48 -0.08 7.47 9.23
C GLU A 48 -1.22 8.13 8.45
N SER A 49 -0.89 9.09 7.58
CA SER A 49 -1.86 9.79 6.72
C SER A 49 -2.61 8.88 5.75
N GLN A 50 -2.06 7.70 5.45
CA GLN A 50 -2.66 6.75 4.54
C GLN A 50 -3.43 5.64 5.26
N LYS A 51 -3.23 5.45 6.58
CA LYS A 51 -3.93 4.39 7.35
C LYS A 51 -5.44 4.45 7.22
N ILE A 52 -6.00 5.65 7.09
CA ILE A 52 -7.44 5.86 6.91
C ILE A 52 -8.02 5.13 5.68
N PHE A 53 -7.19 4.81 4.69
CA PHE A 53 -7.62 4.09 3.48
C PHE A 53 -7.53 2.56 3.61
N TYR A 54 -6.87 2.06 4.65
CA TYR A 54 -6.64 0.62 4.87
C TYR A 54 -7.55 0.03 5.95
N THR A 55 -8.67 0.71 6.26
CA THR A 55 -9.70 0.17 7.15
C THR A 55 -10.79 -0.56 6.37
N LYS A 56 -11.53 -1.44 7.05
CA LYS A 56 -12.64 -2.16 6.43
C LYS A 56 -13.71 -1.21 5.90
N GLU A 57 -13.99 -0.13 6.63
CA GLU A 57 -14.98 0.88 6.27
C GLU A 57 -14.58 1.62 4.99
N ALA A 58 -13.31 2.01 4.85
CA ALA A 58 -12.81 2.67 3.64
C ALA A 58 -12.94 1.75 2.41
N GLN A 59 -12.69 0.45 2.60
CA GLN A 59 -12.82 -0.53 1.53
C GLN A 59 -14.28 -0.76 1.13
N GLU A 60 -15.20 -0.81 2.10
CA GLU A 60 -16.64 -0.88 1.83
C GLU A 60 -17.15 0.36 1.09
N GLN A 61 -16.66 1.55 1.45
CA GLN A 61 -16.99 2.80 0.74
C GLN A 61 -16.49 2.80 -0.70
N LEU A 62 -15.28 2.31 -0.96
CA LEU A 62 -14.73 2.17 -2.30
C LEU A 62 -15.58 1.23 -3.15
N VAL A 63 -15.97 0.06 -2.61
CA VAL A 63 -16.85 -0.89 -3.31
C VAL A 63 -18.21 -0.26 -3.63
N ALA A 64 -18.80 0.47 -2.67
CA ALA A 64 -20.06 1.16 -2.88
C ALA A 64 -19.94 2.26 -3.95
N PHE A 65 -18.84 3.00 -3.96
CA PHE A 65 -18.54 4.00 -4.97
C PHE A 65 -18.42 3.37 -6.37
N ASP A 66 -17.67 2.27 -6.51
CA ASP A 66 -17.49 1.60 -7.79
C ASP A 66 -18.83 1.08 -8.36
N GLN A 67 -19.67 0.51 -7.48
CA GLN A 67 -21.03 0.08 -7.86
C GLN A 67 -21.91 1.25 -8.30
N TRP A 68 -21.81 2.39 -7.64
CA TRP A 68 -22.53 3.60 -8.00
C TRP A 68 -22.02 4.18 -9.33
N ALA A 69 -20.70 4.27 -9.50
CA ALA A 69 -20.05 4.85 -10.67
C ALA A 69 -20.34 4.04 -11.94
N SER A 70 -20.34 2.70 -11.82
CA SER A 70 -20.72 1.79 -12.91
C SER A 70 -22.15 2.02 -13.39
N LYS A 71 -23.06 2.47 -12.51
CA LYS A 71 -24.46 2.75 -12.84
C LYS A 71 -24.72 4.20 -13.24
N LYS A 72 -23.77 5.11 -12.99
CA LYS A 72 -23.90 6.56 -13.26
C LYS A 72 -22.71 7.07 -14.08
N PRO A 73 -22.67 6.73 -15.39
CA PRO A 73 -21.62 7.25 -16.27
C PRO A 73 -21.63 8.77 -16.26
N ALA A 74 -20.43 9.35 -16.20
CA ALA A 74 -20.25 10.80 -16.19
C ALA A 74 -20.87 11.41 -17.45
N LYS A 75 -21.81 12.34 -17.28
CA LYS A 75 -22.39 13.11 -18.39
C LYS A 75 -21.61 14.40 -18.54
N LYS A 76 -21.40 14.81 -19.79
CA LYS A 76 -20.79 16.09 -20.11
C LYS A 76 -21.67 17.20 -19.53
N SER A 77 -21.12 18.00 -18.62
CA SER A 77 -21.85 19.11 -18.02
C SER A 77 -21.83 20.32 -18.95
N ASP A 78 -22.98 20.97 -19.14
CA ASP A 78 -23.07 22.21 -19.91
C ASP A 78 -22.72 23.40 -19.00
N LEU A 79 -21.47 23.84 -19.10
CA LEU A 79 -20.94 24.97 -18.34
C LEU A 79 -21.57 26.31 -18.75
N LYS A 80 -22.06 26.46 -19.99
CA LYS A 80 -22.76 27.68 -20.43
C LYS A 80 -24.13 27.77 -19.77
N ALA A 81 -24.86 26.66 -19.72
CA ALA A 81 -26.15 26.60 -19.02
C ALA A 81 -25.99 26.82 -17.51
N LEU A 82 -24.93 26.29 -16.90
CA LEU A 82 -24.61 26.52 -15.49
C LEU A 82 -24.32 28.00 -15.22
N LYS A 83 -23.48 28.63 -16.06
CA LYS A 83 -23.12 30.05 -15.93
C LYS A 83 -24.36 30.97 -15.99
N LYS A 84 -25.26 30.70 -16.94
CA LYS A 84 -26.53 31.43 -17.08
C LYS A 84 -27.43 31.29 -15.84
N LYS A 85 -27.40 30.13 -15.17
CA LYS A 85 -28.17 29.87 -13.94
C LYS A 85 -27.61 30.57 -12.71
N LEU A 86 -26.29 30.79 -12.68
CA LEU A 86 -25.58 31.47 -11.59
C LEU A 86 -25.54 33.00 -11.77
N GLY A 87 -26.24 33.54 -12.77
CA GLY A 87 -26.37 34.98 -12.99
C GLY A 87 -25.20 35.65 -13.72
N GLY A 88 -24.36 34.86 -14.42
CA GLY A 88 -23.26 35.36 -15.25
C GLY A 88 -23.47 35.23 -16.75
#